data_AF-A0A7Y6CF89-F1
#
_entry.id   AF-A0A7Y6CF89-F1
#
_cell.length_a   1.000
_cell.length_b   1.000
_cell.length_c   1.000
_cell.angle_alpha   90.00
_cell.angle_beta   90.00
_cell.angle_gamma   90.00
#
_symmetry.space_group_name_H-M   'P 1'
#
loop_
_entity.id
_entity.type
_entity.pdbx_description
1 polymer ?
#
loop_
_entity_poly.entity_id
_entity_poly.type
_entity_poly.pdbx_seq_one_letter_code
_entity_poly.pdbx_strand_id
1 'polypeptide(L)'
;MRRTILILLSAVAFFAFAQSALAGGGSYTFAGGTAKQQAAVHAALEASSFNWSLIPRTITIHIGAYGDSYSTYGDVYLDGSLLNSGRFSWGAVQHELGHQVDFFLFDDAKRAQMLRLIGGEDWCYSVPGLKHSDYGCERFASELAWAYWPAPDNSMRPTSAGDEAGAMPVAQFRAVLTQLIGAPAATQPATATKAFAPPAKPARSRHH
;
A
#
# COMPACT_ATOMS: atom_id res chain seq x y z
N MET A 1 16.81 -43.75 28.03
CA MET A 1 16.68 -42.37 28.56
C MET A 1 17.50 -41.31 27.84
N ARG A 2 18.56 -41.63 27.07
CA ARG A 2 19.36 -40.63 26.31
C ARG A 2 18.79 -40.24 24.93
N ARG A 3 17.85 -41.00 24.37
CA ARG A 3 17.31 -40.77 23.00
C ARG A 3 16.01 -39.96 22.95
N THR A 4 15.28 -39.84 24.06
CA THR A 4 14.03 -39.05 24.13
C THR A 4 14.25 -37.56 24.42
N ILE A 5 15.41 -37.19 24.96
CA ILE A 5 15.76 -35.78 25.26
C ILE A 5 16.14 -35.01 23.98
N LEU A 6 16.64 -35.71 22.95
CA LEU A 6 17.06 -35.09 21.68
C LEU A 6 15.90 -34.71 20.75
N ILE A 7 14.66 -35.17 21.01
CA ILE A 7 13.49 -34.78 20.23
C ILE A 7 12.80 -33.54 20.83
N LEU A 8 12.90 -33.34 22.16
CA LEU A 8 12.33 -32.15 22.81
C LEU A 8 13.13 -30.86 22.55
N LEU A 9 14.43 -30.96 22.25
CA LEU A 9 15.26 -29.78 21.96
C LEU A 9 15.08 -29.23 20.53
N SER A 10 14.51 -30.00 19.61
CA SER A 10 14.23 -29.53 18.23
C SER A 10 12.92 -28.74 18.12
N ALA A 11 12.03 -28.84 19.11
CA ALA A 11 10.73 -28.14 19.09
C ALA A 11 10.82 -26.69 19.61
N VAL A 12 11.87 -26.33 20.35
CA VAL A 12 12.03 -24.97 20.93
C VAL A 12 12.78 -24.03 19.97
N ALA A 13 13.52 -24.56 18.99
CA ALA A 13 14.30 -23.76 18.04
C ALA A 13 13.47 -23.14 16.89
N PHE A 14 12.21 -23.54 16.70
CA PHE A 14 11.36 -23.03 15.61
C PHE A 14 10.43 -21.87 16.00
N PHE A 15 10.37 -21.46 17.27
CA PHE A 15 9.55 -20.31 17.70
C PHE A 15 10.35 -19.00 17.85
N ALA A 16 11.66 -19.00 17.60
CA ALA A 16 12.52 -17.83 17.80
C ALA A 16 12.62 -16.89 16.58
N PHE A 17 11.91 -17.17 15.48
CA PHE A 17 11.80 -16.27 14.33
C PHE A 17 10.35 -15.89 14.02
N ALA A 18 9.53 -15.66 15.05
CA ALA A 18 8.46 -14.69 14.87
C ALA A 18 9.14 -13.34 14.60
N GLN A 19 9.36 -13.01 13.32
CA GLN A 19 9.64 -11.65 12.91
C GLN A 19 8.62 -10.78 13.63
N SER A 20 9.09 -9.87 14.48
CA SER A 20 8.23 -8.86 15.08
C SER A 20 7.41 -8.28 13.94
N ALA A 21 6.10 -8.40 14.01
CA ALA A 21 5.19 -7.69 13.13
C ALA A 21 5.41 -6.20 13.40
N LEU A 22 6.38 -5.59 12.73
CA LEU A 22 6.50 -4.14 12.59
C LEU A 22 5.64 -3.76 11.40
N ALA A 23 4.35 -3.93 11.60
CA ALA A 23 3.26 -3.57 10.72
C ALA A 23 2.22 -2.98 11.66
N GLY A 24 2.53 -1.81 12.20
CA GLY A 24 1.81 -1.17 13.29
C GLY A 24 2.51 0.14 13.58
N GLY A 25 1.81 1.24 13.37
CA GLY A 25 2.42 2.56 13.32
C GLY A 25 1.52 3.59 12.65
N GLY A 26 2.01 4.82 12.61
CA GLY A 26 1.23 5.98 12.20
C GLY A 26 0.43 6.55 13.36
N SER A 27 0.15 7.84 13.28
CA SER A 27 -0.76 8.51 14.21
C SER A 27 -2.04 8.79 13.47
N TYR A 28 -3.17 8.37 14.02
CA TYR A 28 -4.49 8.73 13.49
C TYR A 28 -5.53 8.81 14.57
N THR A 29 -6.59 9.55 14.28
CA THR A 29 -7.80 9.65 15.08
C THR A 29 -9.00 9.26 14.24
N PHE A 30 -10.11 8.90 14.88
CA PHE A 30 -11.37 8.62 14.18
C PHE A 30 -12.38 9.73 14.39
N ALA A 31 -13.00 10.15 13.30
CA ALA A 31 -14.21 10.95 13.29
C ALA A 31 -15.37 10.07 12.81
N GLY A 32 -16.23 9.63 13.74
CA GLY A 32 -17.36 8.76 13.44
C GLY A 32 -17.01 7.27 13.41
N GLY A 33 -17.85 6.50 12.72
CA GLY A 33 -17.78 5.04 12.67
C GLY A 33 -18.19 4.33 13.97
N THR A 34 -18.56 3.06 13.82
CA THR A 34 -18.75 2.13 14.93
C THR A 34 -17.41 1.53 15.38
N ALA A 35 -17.35 0.98 16.59
CA ALA A 35 -16.17 0.26 17.07
C ALA A 35 -15.73 -0.86 16.12
N LYS A 36 -16.68 -1.55 15.46
CA LYS A 36 -16.37 -2.58 14.45
C LYS A 36 -15.66 -2.01 13.23
N GLN A 37 -16.11 -0.85 12.74
CA GLN A 37 -15.52 -0.19 11.57
C GLN A 37 -14.13 0.36 11.89
N GLN A 38 -13.95 0.99 13.05
CA GLN A 38 -12.63 1.44 13.52
C GLN A 38 -11.67 0.25 13.69
N ALA A 39 -12.15 -0.86 14.27
CA ALA A 39 -11.37 -2.09 14.38
C ALA A 39 -10.98 -2.68 13.01
N ALA A 40 -11.83 -2.54 11.98
CA ALA A 40 -11.49 -2.95 10.61
C ALA A 40 -10.35 -2.10 10.04
N VAL A 41 -10.36 -0.78 10.28
CA VAL A 41 -9.25 0.11 9.89
C VAL A 41 -7.97 -0.28 10.61
N HIS A 42 -8.01 -0.45 11.93
CA HIS A 42 -6.85 -0.91 12.70
C HIS A 42 -6.29 -2.22 12.13
N ALA A 43 -7.15 -3.22 11.92
CA ALA A 43 -6.72 -4.52 11.39
C ALA A 43 -6.14 -4.42 9.97
N ALA A 44 -6.67 -3.54 9.12
CA ALA A 44 -6.15 -3.30 7.79
C ALA A 44 -4.72 -2.72 7.83
N LEU A 45 -4.47 -1.76 8.72
CA LEU A 45 -3.14 -1.14 8.87
C LEU A 45 -2.15 -2.11 9.51
N GLU A 46 -2.58 -2.89 10.50
CA GLU A 46 -1.75 -3.92 11.14
C GLU A 46 -1.40 -5.09 10.21
N ALA A 47 -2.25 -5.37 9.21
CA ALA A 47 -1.96 -6.37 8.20
C ALA A 47 -0.89 -5.93 7.19
N SER A 48 -0.65 -4.61 7.07
CA SER A 48 0.26 -4.04 6.10
C SER A 48 1.68 -3.96 6.64
N SER A 49 2.63 -4.54 5.91
CA SER A 49 4.06 -4.45 6.24
C SER A 49 4.69 -3.06 6.02
N PHE A 50 3.90 -2.04 5.65
CA PHE A 50 4.37 -0.67 5.49
C PHE A 50 4.53 0.00 6.86
N ASN A 51 5.61 0.79 7.03
CA ASN A 51 5.80 1.57 8.24
C ASN A 51 4.99 2.88 8.17
N TRP A 52 3.74 2.83 8.61
CA TRP A 52 2.85 4.00 8.65
C TRP A 52 3.35 5.16 9.53
N SER A 53 4.30 4.92 10.46
CA SER A 53 4.91 5.97 11.29
C SER A 53 5.81 6.92 10.49
N LEU A 54 6.09 6.63 9.22
CA LEU A 54 6.79 7.54 8.33
C LEU A 54 5.97 8.79 8.00
N ILE A 55 4.63 8.72 8.10
CA ILE A 55 3.77 9.88 7.94
C ILE A 55 3.97 10.81 9.16
N PRO A 56 4.47 12.04 8.98
CA PRO A 56 4.92 12.90 10.08
C PRO A 56 3.78 13.59 10.84
N ARG A 57 2.53 13.23 10.55
CA ARG A 57 1.32 13.88 11.06
C ARG A 57 0.30 12.87 11.52
N THR A 58 -0.53 13.29 12.47
CA THR A 58 -1.76 12.57 12.81
C THR A 58 -2.78 12.75 11.68
N ILE A 59 -3.23 11.65 11.10
CA ILE A 59 -4.27 11.62 10.06
C ILE A 59 -5.65 11.51 10.72
N THR A 60 -6.64 12.28 10.25
CA THR A 60 -8.02 12.09 10.69
C THR A 60 -8.72 11.12 9.76
N ILE A 61 -9.21 10.01 10.30
CA ILE A 61 -9.97 9.01 9.54
C ILE A 61 -11.46 9.23 9.84
N HIS A 62 -12.17 9.78 8.87
CA HIS A 62 -13.61 9.98 8.88
C HIS A 62 -14.32 8.72 8.43
N ILE A 63 -15.26 8.22 9.22
CA ILE A 63 -16.06 7.03 8.88
C ILE A 63 -17.54 7.42 8.91
N GLY A 64 -18.19 7.35 7.75
CA GLY A 64 -19.56 7.81 7.56
C GLY A 64 -20.24 7.14 6.36
N ALA A 65 -21.41 7.66 5.98
CA ALA A 65 -22.10 7.26 4.75
C ALA A 65 -21.71 8.25 3.64
N TYR A 66 -20.66 7.93 2.91
CA TYR A 66 -20.08 8.81 1.88
C TYR A 66 -20.39 8.34 0.46
N GLY A 67 -20.79 7.07 0.29
CA GLY A 67 -21.03 6.46 -1.02
C GLY A 67 -19.75 6.04 -1.73
N ASP A 68 -18.63 6.71 -1.46
CA ASP A 68 -17.29 6.35 -1.89
C ASP A 68 -16.25 6.65 -0.79
N SER A 69 -15.07 6.05 -0.90
CA SER A 69 -13.92 6.39 -0.06
C SER A 69 -12.94 7.25 -0.83
N TYR A 70 -12.32 8.21 -0.16
CA TYR A 70 -11.38 9.14 -0.78
C TYR A 70 -10.49 9.78 0.27
N SER A 71 -9.42 10.42 -0.20
CA SER A 71 -8.43 11.05 0.65
C SER A 71 -8.15 12.48 0.23
N THR A 72 -7.93 13.34 1.21
CA THR A 72 -7.40 14.69 1.04
C THR A 72 -6.22 14.89 1.97
N TYR A 73 -5.52 16.02 1.88
CA TYR A 73 -4.32 16.25 2.69
C TYR A 73 -4.63 16.21 4.20
N GLY A 74 -4.16 15.17 4.89
CA GLY A 74 -4.35 14.98 6.34
C GLY A 74 -5.66 14.28 6.75
N ASP A 75 -6.56 14.02 5.80
CA ASP A 75 -7.87 13.44 6.05
C ASP A 75 -8.14 12.26 5.12
N VAL A 76 -8.71 11.20 5.67
CA VAL A 76 -9.14 10.00 4.95
C VAL A 76 -10.62 9.78 5.22
N TYR A 77 -11.42 9.66 4.18
CA TYR A 77 -12.87 9.43 4.26
C TYR A 77 -13.16 8.01 3.81
N LEU A 78 -13.71 7.20 4.72
CA LEU A 78 -14.04 5.80 4.47
C LEU A 78 -15.53 5.59 4.57
N ASP A 79 -16.11 4.98 3.53
CA ASP A 79 -17.50 4.59 3.57
C ASP A 79 -17.72 3.43 4.55
N GLY A 80 -18.65 3.62 5.48
CA GLY A 80 -18.94 2.65 6.52
C GLY A 80 -19.50 1.33 5.98
N SER A 81 -20.19 1.35 4.83
CA SER A 81 -20.71 0.13 4.19
C SER A 81 -19.58 -0.69 3.57
N LEU A 82 -18.56 -0.02 3.00
CA LEU A 82 -17.34 -0.68 2.56
C LEU A 82 -16.65 -1.35 3.74
N LEU A 83 -16.44 -0.66 4.86
CA LEU A 83 -15.82 -1.26 6.06
C LEU A 83 -16.61 -2.46 6.62
N ASN A 84 -17.92 -2.49 6.40
CA ASN A 84 -18.76 -3.63 6.81
C ASN A 84 -18.51 -4.90 5.99
N SER A 85 -17.86 -4.81 4.82
CA SER A 85 -17.40 -5.97 4.05
C SER A 85 -16.22 -6.71 4.71
N GLY A 86 -15.70 -6.20 5.83
CA GLY A 86 -14.64 -6.84 6.60
C GLY A 86 -13.33 -6.82 5.85
N ARG A 87 -12.65 -7.97 5.77
CA ARG A 87 -11.28 -8.07 5.25
C ARG A 87 -11.14 -7.65 3.78
N PHE A 88 -12.21 -7.73 2.99
CA PHE A 88 -12.24 -7.19 1.63
C PHE A 88 -11.90 -5.68 1.61
N SER A 89 -12.41 -4.90 2.58
CA SER A 89 -12.17 -3.45 2.66
C SER A 89 -10.74 -3.04 3.00
N TRP A 90 -9.90 -3.97 3.48
CA TRP A 90 -8.58 -3.61 4.00
C TRP A 90 -7.66 -3.06 2.90
N GLY A 91 -7.80 -3.54 1.66
CA GLY A 91 -7.06 -3.00 0.52
C GLY A 91 -7.42 -1.54 0.26
N ALA A 92 -8.71 -1.21 0.30
CA ALA A 92 -9.19 0.16 0.15
C ALA A 92 -8.74 1.07 1.31
N VAL A 93 -8.76 0.59 2.55
CA VAL A 93 -8.21 1.37 3.69
C VAL A 93 -6.74 1.71 3.47
N GLN A 94 -5.94 0.74 3.04
CA GLN A 94 -4.51 0.95 2.76
C GLN A 94 -4.28 1.83 1.55
N HIS A 95 -5.15 1.75 0.53
CA HIS A 95 -5.14 2.62 -0.65
C HIS A 95 -5.34 4.08 -0.23
N GLU A 96 -6.42 4.36 0.51
CA GLU A 96 -6.71 5.71 0.97
C GLU A 96 -5.60 6.27 1.85
N LEU A 97 -5.08 5.46 2.79
CA LEU A 97 -3.94 5.91 3.59
C LEU A 97 -2.64 6.03 2.75
N GLY A 98 -2.53 5.30 1.64
CA GLY A 98 -1.47 5.42 0.66
C GLY A 98 -1.38 6.81 0.04
N HIS A 99 -2.51 7.48 -0.20
CA HIS A 99 -2.53 8.89 -0.64
C HIS A 99 -1.84 9.83 0.34
N GLN A 100 -1.90 9.54 1.65
CA GLN A 100 -1.18 10.34 2.66
C GLN A 100 0.35 10.19 2.52
N VAL A 101 0.83 9.04 2.04
CA VAL A 101 2.26 8.84 1.76
C VAL A 101 2.71 9.77 0.63
N ASP A 102 1.90 9.91 -0.43
CA ASP A 102 2.15 10.92 -1.48
C ASP A 102 2.12 12.33 -0.89
N PHE A 103 1.02 12.71 -0.23
CA PHE A 103 0.83 14.06 0.27
C PHE A 103 1.95 14.56 1.18
N PHE A 104 2.48 13.69 2.05
CA PHE A 104 3.47 14.10 3.04
C PHE A 104 4.91 13.80 2.65
N LEU A 105 5.18 12.77 1.86
CA LEU A 105 6.56 12.31 1.59
C LEU A 105 7.02 12.58 0.16
N PHE A 106 6.10 12.82 -0.77
CA PHE A 106 6.44 13.07 -2.16
C PHE A 106 6.48 14.56 -2.47
N ASP A 107 7.57 14.96 -3.12
CA ASP A 107 7.67 16.20 -3.89
C ASP A 107 7.45 15.89 -5.37
N ASP A 108 7.41 16.92 -6.20
CA ASP A 108 7.14 16.77 -7.63
C ASP A 108 8.19 15.94 -8.36
N ALA A 109 9.44 15.94 -7.90
CA ALA A 109 10.49 15.11 -8.48
C ALA A 109 10.25 13.62 -8.20
N LYS A 110 9.85 13.28 -6.97
CA LYS A 110 9.48 11.92 -6.58
C LYS A 110 8.22 11.45 -7.32
N ARG A 111 7.19 12.30 -7.43
CA ARG A 111 5.97 12.03 -8.23
C ARG A 111 6.30 11.75 -9.68
N ALA A 112 7.10 12.60 -10.31
CA ALA A 112 7.52 12.41 -11.69
C ALA A 112 8.34 11.13 -11.89
N GLN A 113 9.21 10.78 -10.94
CA GLN A 113 9.94 9.52 -10.98
C GLN A 113 9.02 8.32 -10.83
N MET A 114 8.12 8.33 -9.84
CA MET A 114 7.18 7.24 -9.61
C MET A 114 6.27 7.04 -10.82
N LEU A 115 5.66 8.11 -11.36
CA LEU A 115 4.80 8.07 -12.54
C LEU A 115 5.47 7.40 -13.76
N ARG A 116 6.77 7.66 -13.97
CA ARG A 116 7.52 6.99 -15.06
C ARG A 116 7.67 5.48 -14.85
N LEU A 117 7.68 5.02 -13.60
CA LEU A 117 7.89 3.62 -13.24
C LEU A 117 6.57 2.84 -13.25
N ILE A 118 5.51 3.39 -12.66
CA ILE A 118 4.21 2.71 -12.52
C ILE A 118 3.25 2.98 -13.69
N GLY A 119 3.60 3.93 -14.57
CA GLY A 119 2.72 4.38 -15.64
C GLY A 119 1.71 5.43 -15.16
N GLY A 120 0.81 5.83 -16.06
CA GLY A 120 -0.12 6.94 -15.87
C GLY A 120 0.10 8.09 -16.85
N GLU A 121 -0.91 8.94 -16.99
CA GLU A 121 -0.93 10.11 -17.88
C GLU A 121 -0.72 11.42 -17.13
N ASP A 122 -1.26 11.52 -15.92
CA ASP A 122 -1.12 12.64 -14.98
C ASP A 122 -0.86 12.10 -13.56
N TRP A 123 -0.31 12.91 -12.65
CA TRP A 123 -0.13 12.45 -11.27
C TRP A 123 -1.47 12.33 -10.53
N CYS A 124 -2.18 13.45 -10.33
CA CYS A 124 -3.47 13.48 -9.64
C CYS A 124 -4.37 14.57 -10.21
N TYR A 125 -5.39 14.16 -10.98
CA TYR A 125 -6.58 14.95 -11.33
C TYR A 125 -6.35 16.36 -11.91
N SER A 126 -5.14 16.67 -12.37
CA SER A 126 -4.81 17.95 -12.99
C SER A 126 -5.26 17.99 -14.46
N VAL A 127 -5.45 16.82 -15.06
CA VAL A 127 -6.00 16.65 -16.41
C VAL A 127 -7.40 16.05 -16.31
N PRO A 128 -8.47 16.77 -16.70
CA PRO A 128 -9.82 16.24 -16.63
C PRO A 128 -10.09 15.17 -17.70
N GLY A 129 -11.03 14.27 -17.42
CA GLY A 129 -11.53 13.29 -18.39
C GLY A 129 -10.68 12.02 -18.55
N LEU A 130 -9.58 11.91 -17.81
CA LEU A 130 -8.82 10.66 -17.71
C LEU A 130 -9.58 9.62 -16.87
N LYS A 131 -9.32 8.33 -17.12
CA LYS A 131 -9.86 7.27 -16.27
C LYS A 131 -9.14 7.29 -14.92
N HIS A 132 -9.78 6.74 -13.90
CA HIS A 132 -9.20 6.66 -12.56
C HIS A 132 -7.80 6.03 -12.55
N SER A 133 -7.63 4.90 -13.24
CA SER A 133 -6.33 4.21 -13.34
C SER A 133 -5.32 4.87 -14.31
N ASP A 134 -5.66 6.00 -14.92
CA ASP A 134 -4.70 6.80 -15.69
C ASP A 134 -3.97 7.82 -14.77
N TYR A 135 -4.41 8.00 -13.52
CA TYR A 135 -3.73 8.83 -12.53
C TYR A 135 -2.66 8.06 -11.77
N GLY A 136 -1.47 8.66 -11.69
CA GLY A 136 -0.31 8.09 -11.02
C GLY A 136 -0.50 7.92 -9.52
N CYS A 137 -1.21 8.81 -8.83
CA CYS A 137 -1.44 8.64 -7.40
C CYS A 137 -2.40 7.50 -7.07
N GLU A 138 -3.42 7.27 -7.90
CA GLU A 138 -4.31 6.12 -7.76
C GLU A 138 -3.53 4.82 -7.98
N ARG A 139 -2.73 4.75 -9.05
CA ARG A 139 -1.80 3.62 -9.27
C ARG A 139 -0.85 3.43 -8.10
N PHE A 140 -0.28 4.51 -7.57
CA PHE A 140 0.67 4.46 -6.46
C PHE A 140 0.02 3.92 -5.18
N ALA A 141 -1.17 4.43 -4.82
CA ALA A 141 -1.92 4.01 -3.65
C ALA A 141 -2.30 2.51 -3.74
N SER A 142 -2.81 2.09 -4.89
CA SER A 142 -3.14 0.70 -5.19
C SER A 142 -1.89 -0.21 -5.14
N GLU A 143 -0.79 0.21 -5.76
CA GLU A 143 0.48 -0.51 -5.76
C GLU A 143 1.05 -0.62 -4.34
N LEU A 144 0.94 0.42 -3.51
CA LEU A 144 1.36 0.39 -2.11
C LEU A 144 0.53 -0.60 -1.29
N ALA A 145 -0.80 -0.51 -1.40
CA ALA A 145 -1.72 -1.41 -0.70
C ALA A 145 -1.46 -2.88 -1.06
N TRP A 146 -1.23 -3.17 -2.34
CA TRP A 146 -0.88 -4.52 -2.79
C TRP A 146 0.52 -4.93 -2.32
N ALA A 147 1.52 -4.09 -2.57
CA ALA A 147 2.91 -4.43 -2.31
C ALA A 147 3.17 -4.67 -0.84
N TYR A 148 2.54 -3.95 0.08
CA TYR A 148 2.76 -4.13 1.52
C TYR A 148 1.79 -5.10 2.20
N TRP A 149 0.73 -5.54 1.51
CA TRP A 149 -0.14 -6.62 1.96
C TRP A 149 -0.56 -7.54 0.78
N PRO A 150 0.35 -8.40 0.27
CA PRO A 150 0.08 -9.21 -0.93
C PRO A 150 -0.74 -10.47 -0.62
N ALA A 151 -1.91 -10.28 0.00
CA ALA A 151 -2.82 -11.35 0.37
C ALA A 151 -3.82 -11.67 -0.76
N PRO A 152 -4.24 -12.94 -0.94
CA PRO A 152 -5.17 -13.33 -2.01
C PRO A 152 -6.51 -12.58 -2.00
N ASP A 153 -6.92 -12.10 -0.81
CA ASP A 153 -8.16 -11.39 -0.54
C ASP A 153 -8.01 -9.87 -0.44
N ASN A 154 -6.83 -9.34 -0.76
CA ASN A 154 -6.64 -7.90 -0.91
C ASN A 154 -7.41 -7.41 -2.16
N SER A 155 -8.32 -6.45 -1.97
CA SER A 155 -9.11 -5.85 -3.06
C SER A 155 -8.26 -5.18 -4.15
N MET A 156 -7.02 -4.80 -3.82
CA MET A 156 -6.05 -4.18 -4.75
C MET A 156 -5.14 -5.20 -5.43
N ARG A 157 -5.41 -6.51 -5.28
CA ARG A 157 -4.64 -7.56 -5.93
C ARG A 157 -4.75 -7.44 -7.45
N PRO A 158 -3.63 -7.26 -8.18
CA PRO A 158 -3.66 -7.23 -9.63
C PRO A 158 -3.86 -8.62 -10.21
N THR A 159 -4.59 -8.66 -11.32
CA THR A 159 -4.76 -9.82 -12.21
C THR A 159 -3.92 -9.68 -13.47
N SER A 160 -3.55 -8.46 -13.83
CA SER A 160 -2.69 -8.14 -14.97
C SER A 160 -1.79 -6.93 -14.68
N ALA A 161 -0.75 -6.71 -15.50
CA ALA A 161 0.11 -5.52 -15.39
C ALA A 161 -0.57 -4.22 -15.86
N GLY A 162 -1.77 -4.30 -16.44
CA GLY A 162 -2.56 -3.15 -16.87
C GLY A 162 -3.54 -2.63 -15.81
N ASP A 163 -3.70 -3.38 -14.72
CA ASP A 163 -4.56 -3.00 -13.60
C ASP A 163 -3.97 -1.76 -12.89
N GLU A 164 -4.71 -1.20 -11.93
CA GLU A 164 -4.26 -0.02 -11.20
C GLU A 164 -3.02 -0.30 -10.34
N ALA A 165 -2.98 -1.49 -9.71
CA ALA A 165 -1.78 -2.10 -9.14
C ALA A 165 -1.14 -3.10 -10.13
N GLY A 166 0.05 -3.58 -9.80
CA GLY A 166 0.76 -4.63 -10.56
C GLY A 166 1.66 -4.09 -11.66
N ALA A 167 1.98 -2.80 -11.63
CA ALA A 167 2.86 -2.19 -12.61
C ALA A 167 4.30 -2.73 -12.49
N MET A 168 4.72 -3.19 -11.30
CA MET A 168 6.02 -3.81 -11.08
C MET A 168 5.99 -4.92 -10.01
N PRO A 169 7.01 -5.79 -9.94
CA PRO A 169 7.14 -6.75 -8.85
C PRO A 169 7.21 -6.10 -7.46
N VAL A 170 6.51 -6.70 -6.48
CA VAL A 170 6.41 -6.21 -5.09
C VAL A 170 7.76 -5.81 -4.47
N ALA A 171 8.77 -6.68 -4.57
CA ALA A 171 10.09 -6.40 -4.00
C ALA A 171 10.76 -5.15 -4.61
N GLN A 172 10.53 -4.91 -5.90
CA GLN A 172 11.09 -3.77 -6.61
C GLN A 172 10.33 -2.48 -6.29
N PHE A 173 9.00 -2.53 -6.19
CA PHE A 173 8.22 -1.39 -5.72
C PHE A 173 8.67 -0.94 -4.33
N ARG A 174 8.80 -1.89 -3.40
CA ARG A 174 9.27 -1.59 -2.04
C ARG A 174 10.67 -0.98 -2.03
N ALA A 175 11.58 -1.48 -2.86
CA ALA A 175 12.94 -0.93 -2.98
C ALA A 175 12.94 0.50 -3.56
N VAL A 176 12.17 0.75 -4.62
CA VAL A 176 11.99 2.09 -5.20
C VAL A 176 11.39 3.05 -4.18
N LEU A 177 10.31 2.65 -3.49
CA LEU A 177 9.66 3.51 -2.50
C LEU A 177 10.60 3.85 -1.35
N THR A 178 11.32 2.86 -0.83
CA THR A 178 12.37 3.03 0.19
C THR A 178 13.40 4.07 -0.25
N GLN A 179 13.91 3.94 -1.48
CA GLN A 179 14.88 4.88 -2.03
C GLN A 179 14.31 6.30 -2.15
N LEU A 180 13.06 6.44 -2.60
CA LEU A 180 12.41 7.74 -2.78
C LEU A 180 12.16 8.46 -1.46
N ILE A 181 11.70 7.75 -0.43
CA ILE A 181 11.36 8.35 0.87
C ILE A 181 12.57 8.45 1.81
N GLY A 182 13.71 7.87 1.45
CA GLY A 182 14.94 7.89 2.26
C GLY A 182 14.85 7.11 3.58
N ALA A 183 13.89 6.19 3.70
CA ALA A 183 13.75 5.33 4.88
C ALA A 183 14.56 4.04 4.73
N PRO A 184 15.07 3.43 5.81
CA PRO A 184 15.67 2.10 5.73
C PRO A 184 14.60 1.06 5.38
N ALA A 185 14.89 0.18 4.40
CA ALA A 185 13.98 -0.89 4.00
C ALA A 185 13.69 -1.82 5.18
N ALA A 186 12.42 -2.17 5.38
CA ALA A 186 12.08 -3.31 6.23
C ALA A 186 12.73 -4.57 5.64
N THR A 187 13.55 -5.24 6.44
CA THR A 187 14.38 -6.37 6.01
C THR A 187 13.49 -7.59 5.70
N GLN A 188 13.11 -7.76 4.44
CA GLN A 188 12.72 -9.07 3.91
C GLN A 188 13.81 -9.59 2.98
N PRO A 189 14.11 -10.91 2.98
CA PRO A 189 15.09 -11.48 2.08
C PRO A 189 14.67 -11.21 0.63
N ALA A 190 15.52 -10.54 -0.13
CA ALA A 190 15.32 -10.35 -1.56
C ALA A 190 15.41 -11.72 -2.27
N THR A 191 14.27 -12.24 -2.72
CA THR A 191 14.29 -13.27 -3.76
C THR A 191 14.74 -12.61 -5.05
N ALA A 192 15.86 -13.09 -5.61
CA ALA A 192 16.43 -12.60 -6.85
C ALA A 192 15.36 -12.59 -7.95
N THR A 193 14.87 -11.39 -8.26
CA THR A 193 13.88 -11.14 -9.30
C THR A 193 14.58 -10.39 -10.43
N LYS A 194 14.28 -10.78 -11.67
CA LYS A 194 14.77 -10.14 -12.90
C LYS A 194 14.56 -8.63 -12.81
N ALA A 195 15.55 -7.83 -13.22
CA ALA A 195 15.46 -6.37 -13.19
C ALA A 195 14.19 -5.89 -13.90
N PHE A 196 13.41 -5.06 -13.20
CA PHE A 196 12.26 -4.38 -13.78
C PHE A 196 12.71 -3.50 -14.94
N ALA A 197 12.05 -3.67 -16.08
CA ALA A 197 12.09 -2.70 -17.16
C ALA A 197 10.75 -1.97 -17.15
N PRO A 198 10.73 -0.64 -16.94
CA PRO A 198 9.50 0.13 -17.02
C PRO A 198 8.79 -0.11 -18.36
N PRO A 199 7.45 -0.10 -18.40
CA PRO A 199 6.73 -0.20 -19.67
C PRO A 199 7.19 0.92 -20.60
N ALA A 200 7.66 0.56 -21.79
CA ALA A 200 8.01 1.53 -22.81
C ALA A 200 6.72 2.22 -23.28
N LYS A 201 6.64 3.56 -23.19
CA LYS A 201 5.52 4.29 -23.80
C LYS A 201 5.48 3.95 -25.29
N PRO A 202 4.35 3.47 -25.85
CA PRO A 202 4.22 3.35 -27.29
C PRO A 202 4.43 4.73 -27.91
N ALA A 203 5.26 4.81 -28.95
CA ALA A 203 5.50 6.04 -29.67
C ALA A 203 4.16 6.59 -30.18
N ARG A 204 3.79 7.81 -29.78
CA ARG A 204 2.60 8.48 -30.33
C ARG A 204 2.78 8.59 -31.84
N SER A 205 1.95 7.86 -32.60
CA SER A 205 1.76 8.09 -34.03
C SER A 205 1.35 9.55 -34.21
N ARG A 206 2.22 10.35 -34.85
CA ARG A 206 1.85 11.69 -35.31
C ARG A 206 0.94 11.51 -36.51
N HIS A 207 -0.38 11.57 -36.30
CA HIS A 207 -1.30 11.83 -37.39
C HIS A 207 -1.29 13.34 -37.65
N HIS A 208 -0.71 13.69 -38.80
CA HIS A 208 -0.79 15.00 -39.45
C HIS A 208 -2.13 15.13 -40.19
#